data_AF-A0A9P7ZY35-F1
#
_entry.id   AF-A0A9P7ZY35-F1
#
_cell.length_a   1.000
_cell.length_b   1.000
_cell.length_c   1.000
_cell.angle_alpha   90.00
_cell.angle_beta   90.00
_cell.angle_gamma   90.00
#
_symmetry.space_group_name_H-M   'P 1'
#
loop_
_entity.id
_entity.type
_entity.pdbx_description
1 polymer ?
#
loop_
_entity_poly.entity_id
_entity_poly.type
_entity_poly.pdbx_seq_one_letter_code
_entity_poly.pdbx_strand_id
1 'polypeptide(L)'
;MKIAFVTLAAILSVAMAAPPAMPPVDRKNEIKCEVNAFKPSWPKLTACCNNSMGRSKLEKDGKKVELECRLPWGKLVGFKKCVNDLNYSSIIDCERD
;
A
#
# COMPACT_ATOMS: atom_id res chain seq x y z
N MET A 1 -9.99 11.23 -68.25
CA MET A 1 -8.97 10.37 -67.60
C MET A 1 -8.55 11.07 -66.32
N LYS A 2 -8.72 10.42 -65.17
CA LYS A 2 -8.76 11.06 -63.83
C LYS A 2 -7.52 10.60 -63.05
N ILE A 3 -6.62 11.53 -62.75
CA ILE A 3 -5.37 11.27 -62.01
C ILE A 3 -5.70 11.36 -60.53
N ALA A 4 -5.67 10.24 -59.83
CA ALA A 4 -5.86 10.18 -58.38
C ALA A 4 -4.48 10.06 -57.71
N PHE A 5 -4.08 11.15 -57.03
CA PHE A 5 -2.91 11.20 -56.17
C PHE A 5 -3.14 10.30 -54.95
N VAL A 6 -2.33 9.25 -54.81
CA VAL A 6 -2.32 8.39 -53.63
C VAL A 6 -1.51 9.11 -52.55
N THR A 7 -2.21 9.82 -51.66
CA THR A 7 -1.63 10.42 -50.45
C THR A 7 -1.19 9.33 -49.49
N LEU A 8 0.13 9.24 -49.30
CA LEU A 8 0.81 8.37 -48.34
C LEU A 8 0.52 8.88 -46.92
N ALA A 9 -0.42 8.24 -46.22
CA ALA A 9 -0.69 8.52 -44.82
C ALA A 9 0.38 7.85 -43.94
N ALA A 10 1.37 8.62 -43.52
CA ALA A 10 2.22 8.28 -42.39
C ALA A 10 1.37 8.35 -41.11
N ILE A 11 1.05 7.19 -40.52
CA ILE A 11 0.42 7.15 -39.20
C ILE A 11 1.45 6.60 -38.23
N LEU A 12 1.81 7.49 -37.30
CA LEU A 12 2.83 7.35 -36.29
C LEU A 12 2.66 6.05 -35.50
N SER A 13 3.76 5.33 -35.35
CA SER A 13 3.92 4.31 -34.31
C SER A 13 3.70 4.97 -32.95
N VAL A 14 2.52 4.77 -32.39
CA VAL A 14 2.24 5.09 -30.98
C VAL A 14 2.98 4.01 -30.17
N ALA A 15 4.24 4.31 -29.83
CA ALA A 15 4.93 3.57 -28.79
C ALA A 15 4.08 3.72 -27.53
N MET A 16 3.29 2.69 -27.19
CA MET A 16 2.67 2.57 -25.88
C MET A 16 3.79 2.69 -24.86
N ALA A 17 3.87 3.85 -24.20
CA ALA A 17 4.67 4.02 -23.01
C ALA A 17 4.20 2.95 -22.02
N ALA A 18 5.02 1.93 -21.81
CA ALA A 18 4.83 1.00 -20.71
C ALA A 18 4.71 1.84 -19.42
N PRO A 19 3.72 1.57 -18.55
CA PRO A 19 3.62 2.27 -17.28
C PRO A 19 4.97 2.13 -16.55
N PRO A 20 5.44 3.17 -15.85
CA PRO A 20 6.70 3.10 -15.13
C PRO A 20 6.64 1.88 -14.21
N ALA A 21 7.55 0.94 -14.42
CA ALA A 21 7.75 -0.16 -13.51
C ALA A 21 8.09 0.46 -12.16
N MET A 22 7.14 0.39 -11.22
CA MET A 22 7.37 0.84 -9.85
C MET A 22 8.63 0.13 -9.35
N PRO A 23 9.58 0.84 -8.73
CA PRO A 23 10.79 0.21 -8.23
C PRO A 23 10.40 -0.95 -7.30
N PRO A 24 11.14 -2.08 -7.34
CA PRO A 24 10.97 -3.11 -6.34
C PRO A 24 11.11 -2.44 -4.97
N VAL A 25 10.05 -2.47 -4.17
CA VAL A 25 10.14 -2.02 -2.79
C VAL A 25 11.16 -2.91 -2.12
N ASP A 26 12.29 -2.32 -1.76
CA ASP A 26 13.39 -2.97 -1.06
C ASP A 26 12.85 -3.42 0.31
N ARG A 27 12.30 -4.64 0.36
CA ARG A 27 11.65 -5.21 1.56
C ARG A 27 12.60 -5.34 2.75
N LYS A 28 13.91 -5.24 2.50
CA LYS A 28 14.99 -5.37 3.50
C LYS A 28 14.93 -4.36 4.65
N ASN A 29 14.10 -3.32 4.56
CA ASN A 29 13.96 -2.30 5.61
C ASN A 29 12.50 -2.02 6.01
N GLU A 30 11.61 -2.99 5.80
CA GLU A 30 10.22 -2.91 6.24
C GLU A 30 10.04 -3.61 7.61
N ILE A 31 9.16 -3.04 8.44
CA ILE A 31 8.71 -3.61 9.70
C ILE A 31 7.29 -4.08 9.48
N LYS A 32 7.02 -5.36 9.72
CA LYS A 32 5.67 -5.90 9.73
C LYS A 32 5.07 -5.70 11.12
N CYS A 33 3.98 -4.97 11.21
CA CYS A 33 3.23 -4.73 12.43
C CYS A 33 1.85 -5.38 12.38
N GLU A 34 1.55 -6.24 13.34
CA GLU A 34 0.25 -6.88 13.52
C GLU A 34 -0.51 -6.16 14.64
N VAL A 35 -1.69 -5.65 14.31
CA VAL A 35 -2.56 -4.99 15.29
C VAL A 35 -3.75 -5.89 15.61
N ASN A 36 -3.85 -6.25 16.89
CA ASN A 36 -4.99 -6.93 17.46
C ASN A 36 -5.66 -6.00 18.47
N ALA A 37 -6.96 -5.77 18.35
CA ALA A 37 -7.66 -4.77 19.14
C ALA A 37 -9.06 -5.23 19.54
N PHE A 38 -9.56 -4.72 20.67
CA PHE A 38 -10.90 -5.03 21.15
C PHE A 38 -11.91 -4.00 20.64
N LYS A 39 -12.84 -4.43 19.78
CA LYS A 39 -13.78 -3.55 19.03
C LYS A 39 -13.10 -2.41 18.22
N PRO A 40 -12.13 -2.70 17.35
CA PRO A 40 -11.48 -1.66 16.56
C PRO A 40 -12.34 -1.17 15.40
N SER A 41 -12.03 0.03 14.93
CA SER A 41 -12.41 0.47 13.59
C SER A 41 -11.28 0.15 12.62
N TRP A 42 -11.39 -0.99 11.92
CA TRP A 42 -10.43 -1.40 10.88
C TRP A 42 -10.11 -0.31 9.84
N PRO A 43 -11.09 0.48 9.35
CA PRO A 43 -10.80 1.59 8.44
C PRO A 43 -9.84 2.63 9.04
N LYS A 44 -9.96 2.94 10.34
CA LYS A 44 -9.10 3.91 11.02
C LYS A 44 -7.70 3.35 11.26
N LEU A 45 -7.60 2.07 11.64
CA LEU A 45 -6.30 1.40 11.78
C LEU A 45 -5.57 1.31 10.43
N THR A 46 -6.29 1.00 9.35
CA THR A 46 -5.76 1.03 7.98
C THR A 46 -5.32 2.44 7.58
N ALA A 47 -6.07 3.49 7.94
CA ALA A 47 -5.66 4.86 7.71
C ALA A 47 -4.37 5.22 8.48
N CYS A 48 -4.21 4.78 9.73
CA CYS A 48 -2.97 4.95 10.49
C CYS A 48 -1.77 4.28 9.80
N CYS A 49 -1.98 3.08 9.25
CA CYS A 49 -0.96 2.36 8.50
C CYS A 49 -0.55 3.13 7.22
N ASN A 50 -1.53 3.51 6.41
CA ASN A 50 -1.30 4.19 5.14
C ASN A 50 -0.69 5.59 5.33
N ASN A 51 -1.10 6.33 6.36
CA ASN A 51 -0.53 7.65 6.71
C ASN A 51 0.95 7.56 7.09
N SER A 52 1.38 6.40 7.58
CA SER A 52 2.78 6.14 7.93
C SER A 52 3.60 5.64 6.73
N MET A 53 3.09 5.81 5.51
CA MET A 53 3.62 5.24 4.26
C MET A 53 3.69 3.71 4.26
N GLY A 54 2.85 3.08 5.09
CA GLY A 54 2.78 1.64 5.17
C GLY A 54 1.80 1.02 4.17
N ARG A 55 1.86 -0.31 4.06
CA ARG A 55 0.86 -1.12 3.36
C ARG A 55 0.07 -1.94 4.37
N SER A 56 -1.25 -1.81 4.33
CA SER A 56 -2.15 -2.58 5.18
C SER A 56 -2.69 -3.82 4.47
N LYS A 57 -2.72 -4.96 5.14
CA LYS A 57 -3.48 -6.15 4.76
C LYS A 57 -4.33 -6.58 5.96
N LEU A 58 -5.62 -6.68 5.76
CA LEU A 58 -6.52 -7.25 6.77
C LEU A 58 -6.53 -8.77 6.58
N GLU A 59 -5.95 -9.49 7.51
CA GLU A 59 -6.04 -10.94 7.57
C GLU A 59 -7.19 -11.35 8.50
N LYS A 60 -7.93 -12.36 8.08
CA LYS A 60 -9.09 -12.88 8.81
C LYS A 60 -8.84 -14.36 9.07
N ASP A 61 -8.24 -14.67 10.20
CA ASP A 61 -8.00 -16.05 10.62
C ASP A 61 -9.13 -16.50 11.56
N GLY A 62 -10.14 -17.15 10.95
CA GLY A 62 -11.31 -17.67 11.65
C GLY A 62 -12.11 -16.62 12.43
N LYS A 63 -11.78 -16.44 13.71
CA LYS A 63 -12.43 -15.49 14.66
C LYS A 63 -11.59 -14.26 14.96
N LYS A 64 -10.32 -14.23 14.57
CA LYS A 64 -9.43 -13.08 14.75
C LYS A 64 -9.35 -12.32 13.43
N VAL A 65 -9.53 -11.01 13.52
CA VAL A 65 -9.23 -10.10 12.43
C VAL A 65 -7.96 -9.39 12.86
N GLU A 66 -6.94 -9.44 12.01
CA GLU A 66 -5.62 -8.89 12.27
C GLU A 66 -5.29 -7.91 11.15
N LEU A 67 -4.74 -6.75 11.50
CA LEU A 67 -4.22 -5.81 10.53
C LEU A 67 -2.71 -6.00 10.46
N GLU A 68 -2.23 -6.57 9.36
CA GLU A 68 -0.82 -6.53 9.00
C GLU A 68 -0.54 -5.16 8.38
N CYS A 69 0.43 -4.44 8.94
CA CYS A 69 0.90 -3.15 8.46
C CYS A 69 2.40 -3.21 8.21
N ARG A 70 2.83 -3.13 6.95
CA ARG A 70 4.25 -3.05 6.59
C ARG A 70 4.67 -1.60 6.53
N LEU A 71 5.63 -1.19 7.36
CA LEU A 71 6.07 0.20 7.53
C LEU A 71 7.57 0.33 7.25
N PRO A 72 8.04 1.42 6.64
CA PRO A 72 9.47 1.66 6.52
C PRO A 72 10.11 1.91 7.90
N TRP A 73 11.35 1.46 8.07
CA TRP A 73 12.16 1.63 9.28
C TRP A 73 12.21 3.12 9.69
N GLY A 74 11.61 3.47 10.83
CA GLY A 74 11.49 4.85 11.33
C GLY A 74 10.07 5.42 11.37
N LYS A 75 9.08 4.77 10.72
CA LYS A 75 7.66 5.18 10.79
C LYS A 75 6.84 4.46 11.86
N LEU A 76 7.46 3.50 12.56
CA LEU A 76 6.85 2.75 13.66
C LEU A 76 6.26 3.65 14.75
N VAL A 77 6.97 4.70 15.15
CA VAL A 77 6.54 5.60 16.23
C VAL A 77 5.26 6.35 15.83
N GLY A 78 5.19 6.83 14.58
CA GLY A 78 3.99 7.51 14.06
C GLY A 78 2.79 6.58 14.00
N PHE A 79 3.00 5.33 13.57
CA PHE A 79 1.96 4.31 13.55
C PHE A 79 1.44 3.99 14.96
N LYS A 80 2.34 3.66 15.90
CA LYS A 80 1.96 3.37 17.30
C LYS A 80 1.21 4.53 17.94
N LYS A 81 1.65 5.77 17.70
CA LYS A 81 0.96 6.98 18.18
C LYS A 81 -0.46 7.07 17.62
N CYS A 82 -0.62 6.92 16.30
CA CYS A 82 -1.92 6.97 15.65
C CYS A 82 -2.88 5.90 16.19
N VAL A 83 -2.41 4.67 16.37
CA VAL A 83 -3.22 3.58 16.92
C VAL A 83 -3.61 3.85 18.39
N ASN A 84 -2.69 4.38 19.19
CA ASN A 84 -2.96 4.73 20.58
C ASN A 84 -3.98 5.88 20.71
N ASP A 85 -3.91 6.89 19.84
CA ASP A 85 -4.88 7.99 19.76
C ASP A 85 -6.31 7.49 19.42
N LEU A 86 -6.44 6.30 18.81
CA LEU A 86 -7.75 5.68 18.54
C LEU A 86 -8.38 4.98 19.77
N ASN A 87 -7.60 4.76 20.84
CA ASN A 87 -8.04 4.23 22.13
C ASN A 87 -8.79 2.88 22.07
N TYR A 88 -8.35 1.96 21.19
CA TYR A 88 -9.02 0.67 20.95
C TYR A 88 -8.58 -0.50 21.83
N SER A 89 -7.86 -0.25 22.93
CA SER A 89 -7.24 -1.31 23.76
C SER A 89 -6.58 -2.37 22.87
N SER A 90 -5.52 -1.97 22.18
CA SER A 90 -4.88 -2.73 21.11
C SER A 90 -3.48 -3.23 21.49
N ILE A 91 -3.18 -4.47 21.13
CA ILE A 91 -1.85 -5.06 21.10
C ILE A 91 -1.26 -4.80 19.70
N ILE A 92 -0.06 -4.24 19.67
CA ILE A 92 0.68 -3.97 18.44
C ILE A 92 1.97 -4.78 18.52
N ASP A 93 2.02 -5.90 17.81
CA ASP A 93 3.23 -6.68 17.66
C ASP A 93 3.95 -6.22 16.39
N CYS A 94 5.27 -6.03 16.44
CA CYS A 94 6.00 -5.55 15.27
C CYS A 94 7.33 -6.27 15.16
N GLU A 95 7.50 -6.98 14.05
CA GLU A 95 8.70 -7.73 13.72
C GLU A 95 9.38 -7.13 12.48
N ARG A 96 10.70 -7.30 12.39
CA ARG A 96 11.46 -6.89 11.20
C ARG A 96 11.39 -8.03 10.19
N ASP A 97 10.92 -7.73 8.97
CA ASP A 97 10.87 -8.69 7.84
C ASP A 97 12.29 -8.97 7.30
#